data_AF-A0A522AP35-F1
#
_entry.id   AF-A0A522AP35-F1
#
_cell.length_a   1.000
_cell.length_b   1.000
_cell.length_c   1.000
_cell.angle_alpha   90.00
_cell.angle_beta   90.00
_cell.angle_gamma   90.00
#
_symmetry.space_group_name_H-M   'P 1'
#
loop_
_entity.id
_entity.type
_entity.pdbx_description
1 polymer ?
#
loop_
_entity_poly.entity_id
_entity_poly.type
_entity_poly.pdbx_seq_one_letter_code
_entity_poly.pdbx_strand_id
1 'polypeptide(L)' 'PDHPLRIEPDTAGRGSAPYLRVRRNLEALLSRPVYYQLAEIAEPAPDGDGHGVASGGMFHRLA' A
#
# COMPACT_ATOMS: atom_id res chain seq x y z
N PRO A 1 -6.73 11.73 5.13
CA PRO A 1 -7.36 10.65 4.34
C PRO A 1 -7.78 11.11 2.95
N ASP A 2 -6.83 11.51 2.10
CA ASP A 2 -7.13 11.97 0.72
C ASP A 2 -6.57 11.02 -0.33
N HIS A 3 -5.47 10.35 0.01
CA HIS A 3 -4.70 9.48 -0.86
C HIS A 3 -4.52 8.09 -0.23
N PRO A 4 -5.60 7.30 -0.01
CA PRO A 4 -5.48 5.94 0.49
C PRO A 4 -4.63 5.07 -0.43
N LEU A 5 -3.77 4.26 0.17
CA LEU A 5 -3.09 3.12 -0.46
C LEU A 5 -3.96 1.88 -0.32
N ARG A 6 -4.29 1.25 -1.44
CA ARG A 6 -5.09 0.02 -1.57
C ARG A 6 -4.22 -1.07 -2.16
N ILE A 7 -4.21 -2.25 -1.56
CA ILE A 7 -3.46 -3.41 -2.06
C ILE A 7 -4.46 -4.43 -2.60
N GLU A 8 -4.30 -4.86 -3.84
CA GLU A 8 -5.08 -5.96 -4.44
C GLU A 8 -4.17 -7.08 -4.97
N PRO A 9 -4.67 -8.31 -5.13
CA PRO A 9 -3.96 -9.34 -5.89
C PRO A 9 -3.77 -8.93 -7.35
N ASP A 10 -2.56 -9.09 -7.89
CA ASP A 10 -2.33 -8.88 -9.32
C ASP A 10 -2.94 -10.01 -10.15
N THR A 11 -3.83 -9.65 -11.07
CA THR A 11 -4.44 -10.54 -12.06
C THR A 11 -3.45 -11.32 -12.93
N ALA A 12 -2.23 -10.81 -13.12
CA ALA A 12 -1.17 -11.47 -13.86
C ALA A 12 -0.31 -12.41 -12.99
N GLY A 13 -0.69 -12.65 -11.72
CA GLY A 13 0.01 -13.56 -10.82
C GLY A 13 1.33 -13.02 -10.26
N ARG A 14 1.57 -11.70 -10.30
CA ARG A 14 2.82 -11.09 -9.79
C ARG A 14 2.78 -10.74 -8.30
N GLY A 15 1.84 -11.33 -7.55
CA GLY A 15 1.63 -11.06 -6.12
C GLY A 15 0.64 -9.93 -5.92
N SER A 16 1.12 -8.76 -5.48
CA SER A 16 0.28 -7.61 -5.15
C SER A 16 0.39 -6.46 -6.16
N ALA A 17 -0.75 -5.79 -6.38
CA ALA A 17 -0.94 -4.59 -7.17
C ALA A 17 -1.35 -3.43 -6.24
N PRO A 18 -0.40 -2.57 -5.83
CA PRO A 18 -0.67 -1.43 -4.96
C PRO A 18 -1.18 -0.20 -5.73
N TYR A 19 -2.33 0.34 -5.35
CA TYR A 19 -2.95 1.52 -5.93
C TYR A 19 -3.01 2.67 -4.93
N LEU A 20 -2.50 3.84 -5.32
CA LEU A 20 -2.58 5.06 -4.53
C LEU A 20 -3.57 6.04 -5.17
N ARG A 21 -4.58 6.48 -4.43
CA ARG A 21 -5.51 7.50 -4.94
C ARG A 21 -4.79 8.85 -5.08
N VAL A 22 -4.72 9.40 -6.29
CA VAL A 22 -4.02 10.67 -6.58
C VAL A 22 -4.97 11.86 -6.47
N ARG A 23 -6.20 11.75 -7.01
CA ARG A 23 -7.24 12.77 -6.88
C ARG A 23 -8.59 12.22 -7.30
N ARG A 24 -9.68 12.65 -6.66
CA ARG A 24 -11.05 12.18 -6.98
C ARG A 24 -11.06 10.64 -7.06
N ASN A 25 -11.38 10.06 -8.21
CA ASN A 25 -11.38 8.61 -8.45
C ASN A 25 -10.20 8.14 -9.33
N LEU A 26 -9.14 8.95 -9.46
CA LEU A 26 -7.91 8.55 -10.15
C LEU A 26 -6.96 7.87 -9.17
N GLU A 27 -6.59 6.64 -9.49
CA GLU A 27 -5.58 5.86 -8.77
C GLU A 27 -4.34 5.66 -9.65
N ALA A 28 -3.17 5.67 -9.02
CA ALA A 28 -1.90 5.32 -9.63
C ALA A 28 -1.46 3.94 -9.12
N LEU A 29 -1.19 3.02 -10.06
CA LEU A 29 -0.51 1.77 -9.74
C LEU A 29 0.95 2.09 -9.39
N LEU A 30 1.39 1.75 -8.18
CA LEU A 30 2.79 1.93 -7.81
C LEU A 30 3.67 0.96 -8.60
N SER A 31 4.83 1.45 -9.01
CA SER A 31 5.85 0.56 -9.58
C SER A 31 6.34 -0.44 -8.53
N ARG A 32 6.77 -1.62 -8.98
CA ARG A 32 7.36 -2.64 -8.09
C ARG A 32 8.50 -2.11 -7.22
N PRO A 33 9.48 -1.32 -7.74
CA PRO A 33 10.53 -0.77 -6.89
C PRO A 33 9.99 0.09 -5.73
N VAL A 34 9.01 0.95 -6.00
CA VAL A 34 8.40 1.79 -4.96
C VAL A 34 7.64 0.95 -3.93
N TYR A 35 6.95 -0.11 -4.37
CA TYR A 35 6.30 -1.04 -3.45
C TYR A 35 7.30 -1.73 -2.51
N TYR A 36 8.45 -2.18 -3.02
CA TYR A 36 9.48 -2.78 -2.17
C TYR A 36 10.12 -1.78 -1.22
N GLN A 37 10.30 -0.52 -1.62
CA GLN A 37 10.73 0.54 -0.71
C GLN A 37 9.75 0.74 0.44
N LEU A 38 8.44 0.65 0.17
CA LEU A 38 7.42 0.69 1.24
C LEU A 38 7.52 -0.53 2.17
N ALA A 39 7.80 -1.72 1.61
CA ALA A 39 7.99 -2.93 2.39
C ALA A 39 9.24 -2.87 3.30
N GLU A 40 10.31 -2.23 2.84
CA GLU A 40 11.55 -2.04 3.63
C GLU A 40 11.34 -1.15 4.87
N ILE A 41 10.42 -0.19 4.80
CA ILE A 41 10.07 0.72 5.91
C ILE A 41 8.80 0.29 6.65
N ALA A 42 8.25 -0.89 6.34
CA ALA A 42 7.02 -1.35 6.93
C ALA A 42 7.23 -1.66 8.43
N GLU A 43 6.28 -1.22 9.24
CA GLU A 43 6.25 -1.43 10.67
C GLU A 43 5.15 -2.46 11.01
N PRO A 44 5.28 -3.18 12.15
CA PRO A 44 4.20 -4.04 12.65
C PRO A 44 2.90 -3.25 12.81
N ALA A 45 1.78 -3.88 12.45
CA ALA A 45 0.48 -3.25 12.65
C ALA A 45 0.20 -3.01 14.15
N PRO A 46 -0.54 -1.95 14.52
CA PRO A 46 -0.85 -1.66 15.93
C PRO A 46 -1.64 -2.77 16.64
N ASP A 47 -2.36 -3.59 15.87
CA ASP A 47 -3.10 -4.78 16.34
C ASP A 47 -2.22 -6.05 16.39
N GLY A 48 -0.96 -5.96 15.95
CA GLY A 48 -0.01 -7.08 15.87
C GLY A 48 -0.24 -8.00 14.67
N ASP A 49 -1.21 -7.70 13.80
CA ASP A 49 -1.54 -8.54 12.65
C ASP A 49 -1.06 -7.92 11.33
N GLY A 50 0.06 -8.43 10.84
CA GLY A 50 0.69 -8.02 9.59
C GLY A 50 1.60 -6.79 9.73
N HIS A 51 2.00 -6.26 8.59
CA HIS A 51 2.93 -5.12 8.49
C HIS A 51 2.36 -4.06 7.55
N GLY A 52 2.81 -2.82 7.70
CA GLY A 52 2.30 -1.72 6.90
C GLY A 52 3.02 -0.42 7.13
N VAL A 53 2.56 0.64 6.48
CA VAL A 53 3.15 1.98 6.59
C VAL A 53 2.15 2.95 7.20
N ALA A 54 2.61 3.72 8.18
CA ALA A 54 1.86 4.83 8.75
C ALA A 54 2.08 6.09 7.89
N SER A 55 1.00 6.71 7.42
CA SER A 55 1.06 7.95 6.65
C SER A 55 -0.23 8.75 6.79
N GLY A 56 -0.11 10.08 6.93
CA GLY A 56 -1.28 10.97 6.99
C GLY A 56 -2.29 10.65 8.09
N GLY A 57 -1.81 10.13 9.23
CA GLY A 57 -2.65 9.70 10.37
C GLY A 57 -3.39 8.37 10.15
N MET A 58 -3.05 7.61 9.12
CA MET A 58 -3.62 6.30 8.81
C MET A 58 -2.53 5.23 8.70
N PHE A 59 -2.89 4.00 9.02
CA PHE A 59 -2.04 2.83 8.77
C PHE A 59 -2.50 2.10 7.50
N HIS A 60 -1.56 1.78 6.61
CA HIS A 60 -1.81 1.08 5.36
C HIS A 60 -1.12 -0.29 5.38
N ARG A 61 -1.90 -1.38 5.51
CA ARG A 61 -1.39 -2.75 5.52
C ARG A 61 -0.80 -3.12 4.15
N LEU A 62 0.38 -3.74 4.17
CA LEU A 62 1.09 -4.23 2.99
C LEU A 62 1.06 -5.78 3.01
N ALA A 63 -0.05 -6.33 2.53
CA ALA A 63 -0.43 -7.74 2.59
C ALA A 63 -0.67 -8.31 4.00
#